data_AF-A0A2G4GK28-F1
#
_entry.id   AF-A0A2G4GK28-F1
#
_cell.length_a   1.000
_cell.length_b   1.000
_cell.length_c   1.000
_cell.angle_alpha   90.00
_cell.angle_beta   90.00
_cell.angle_gamma   90.00
#
_symmetry.space_group_name_H-M   'P 1'
#
loop_
_entity.id
_entity.type
_entity.pdbx_description
1 polymer ?
#
loop_
_entity_poly.entity_id
_entity_poly.type
_entity_poly.pdbx_seq_one_letter_code
_entity_poly.pdbx_strand_id
1 'polypeptide(L)'
;MKFSIQLKQFNVKLFMMLTIVMLSLTSLQAYSQNDDNINSRDIAYLTSGGKLHPLQAIMDIRHYTIALDVDIAKQSISGSTEVSLNLSKTTDTILLDLIHLYKVTKIKVNNKATTFYQHDDKIFIISTAGFAVGNQKVYIEYNGIPPVAIKPPWDGGFTWKKDSAGYDWISINIQAEGGKMYFPSKDHPSDEPNEGADLKITVPSHLVVAGPGLLMNVSTKKNKVTYHWKTNYTISNYCILFNIGKYKVYKDELTTILGNKVPIEYYVLEVDTMHAKKVIATKKRDNQILEKYFGEYPWAKEKIGIAEVPNSGMEHQTMITFDN
;
A
#
# COMPACT_ATOMS: atom_id res chain seq x y z
N MET A 1 0.24 -54.00 75.74
CA MET A 1 -0.93 -54.23 74.87
C MET A 1 -0.84 -53.25 73.71
N LYS A 2 -0.36 -53.71 72.54
CA LYS A 2 -0.06 -52.87 71.35
C LYS A 2 -1.33 -52.75 70.50
N PHE A 3 -1.78 -51.54 70.20
CA PHE A 3 -2.77 -51.30 69.14
C PHE A 3 -2.06 -51.02 67.82
N SER A 4 -2.34 -51.86 66.83
CA SER A 4 -1.87 -51.75 65.45
C SER A 4 -2.84 -50.87 64.65
N ILE A 5 -2.33 -49.82 64.01
CA ILE A 5 -3.08 -49.01 63.04
C ILE A 5 -2.71 -49.54 61.66
N GLN A 6 -3.67 -50.17 60.97
CA GLN A 6 -3.54 -50.45 59.54
C GLN A 6 -3.76 -49.15 58.75
N LEU A 7 -2.68 -48.57 58.22
CA LEU A 7 -2.79 -47.62 57.11
C LEU A 7 -3.07 -48.40 55.83
N LYS A 8 -4.26 -48.21 55.25
CA LYS A 8 -4.53 -48.56 53.85
C LYS A 8 -3.54 -47.81 52.96
N GLN A 9 -2.82 -48.54 52.11
CA GLN A 9 -1.98 -47.95 51.08
C GLN A 9 -2.82 -47.04 50.19
N PHE A 10 -2.62 -45.73 50.33
CA PHE A 10 -3.18 -44.74 49.43
C PHE A 10 -2.48 -44.91 48.08
N ASN A 11 -3.24 -45.19 47.03
CA ASN A 11 -2.71 -45.52 45.72
C ASN A 11 -2.23 -44.23 45.04
N VAL A 12 -0.98 -43.84 45.30
CA VAL A 12 -0.35 -42.59 44.85
C VAL A 12 -0.45 -42.39 43.34
N LYS A 13 -0.48 -43.48 42.56
CA LYS A 13 -0.66 -43.43 41.10
C LYS A 13 -2.03 -42.88 40.67
N LEU A 14 -3.09 -43.12 41.44
CA LEU A 14 -4.44 -42.64 41.11
C LEU A 14 -4.59 -41.15 41.41
N PHE A 15 -3.90 -40.65 42.44
CA PHE A 15 -3.92 -39.22 42.79
C PHE A 15 -3.07 -38.40 41.80
N MET A 16 -1.89 -38.89 41.41
CA MET A 16 -1.03 -38.23 40.40
C MET A 16 -1.72 -38.11 39.04
N MET A 17 -2.52 -39.10 38.65
CA MET A 17 -3.22 -39.10 37.37
C MET A 17 -4.39 -38.10 37.35
N LEU A 18 -5.07 -37.88 38.48
CA LEU A 18 -6.09 -36.83 38.59
C LEU A 18 -5.52 -35.41 38.65
N THR A 19 -4.33 -35.21 39.25
CA THR A 19 -3.69 -33.88 39.27
C THR A 19 -3.17 -33.46 37.90
N ILE A 20 -2.66 -34.39 37.09
CA ILE A 20 -2.21 -34.12 35.71
C ILE A 20 -3.39 -33.79 34.80
N VAL A 21 -4.56 -34.42 35.00
CA VAL A 21 -5.77 -34.10 34.22
C VAL A 21 -6.33 -32.72 34.59
N MET A 22 -6.32 -32.32 35.87
CA MET A 22 -6.73 -30.95 36.27
C MET A 22 -5.76 -29.84 35.84
N LEU A 23 -4.45 -30.13 35.73
CA LEU A 23 -3.46 -29.20 35.18
C LEU A 23 -3.53 -29.09 33.64
N SER A 24 -4.04 -30.11 32.96
CA SER A 24 -4.27 -30.06 31.50
C SER A 24 -5.56 -29.34 31.08
N LEU A 25 -6.49 -29.13 32.03
CA LEU A 25 -7.76 -28.43 31.79
C LEU A 25 -7.70 -26.92 32.08
N THR A 26 -6.60 -26.42 32.62
CA THR A 26 -6.42 -24.98 32.94
C THR A 26 -5.45 -24.25 32.01
N SER A 27 -4.77 -24.95 31.10
CA SER A 27 -3.87 -24.35 30.11
C SER A 27 -4.54 -23.99 28.78
N LEU A 28 -5.88 -24.00 28.70
CA LEU A 28 -6.65 -23.49 27.56
C LEU A 28 -7.41 -22.20 27.91
N GLN A 29 -6.78 -21.32 28.68
CA GLN A 29 -7.03 -19.89 28.47
C GLN A 29 -5.96 -19.43 27.49
N ALA A 30 -6.34 -19.43 26.20
CA ALA A 30 -5.68 -18.57 25.24
C ALA A 30 -5.64 -17.18 25.89
N TYR A 31 -4.43 -16.68 26.17
CA TYR A 31 -4.22 -15.26 26.37
C TYR A 31 -4.51 -14.59 25.02
N SER A 32 -5.79 -14.42 24.74
CA SER A 32 -6.24 -13.31 23.92
C SER A 32 -6.12 -12.09 24.82
N GLN A 33 -4.92 -11.53 24.89
CA GLN A 33 -4.82 -10.07 24.98
C GLN A 33 -5.09 -9.54 23.57
N ASN A 34 -6.33 -9.73 23.11
CA ASN A 34 -6.88 -8.79 22.16
C ASN A 34 -7.09 -7.54 23.00
N ASP A 35 -6.12 -6.62 22.96
CA ASP A 35 -6.37 -5.25 23.40
C ASP A 35 -7.67 -4.79 22.75
N ASP A 36 -8.61 -4.32 23.55
CA ASP A 36 -9.95 -3.89 23.17
C ASP A 36 -9.97 -2.65 22.24
N ASN A 37 -8.86 -2.32 21.58
CA ASN A 37 -8.68 -1.20 20.66
C ASN A 37 -8.51 -1.58 19.18
N ILE A 38 -8.75 -2.84 18.79
CA ILE A 38 -8.83 -3.24 17.35
C ILE A 38 -9.98 -2.52 16.60
N ASN A 39 -10.89 -1.86 17.33
CA ASN A 39 -11.95 -1.02 16.75
C ASN A 39 -11.59 0.47 16.62
N SER A 40 -10.42 0.90 17.11
CA SER A 40 -10.00 2.29 16.94
C SER A 40 -9.65 2.54 15.48
N ARG A 41 -10.37 3.43 14.81
CA ARG A 41 -9.96 3.96 13.50
C ARG A 41 -8.94 5.10 13.64
N ASP A 42 -8.47 5.38 14.86
CA ASP A 42 -7.40 6.34 15.10
C ASP A 42 -6.10 5.80 14.52
N ILE A 43 -5.50 6.58 13.64
CA ILE A 43 -4.26 6.28 12.94
C ILE A 43 -3.26 7.43 13.04
N ALA A 44 -3.50 8.41 13.91
CA ALA A 44 -2.64 9.60 14.05
C ALA A 44 -1.21 9.26 14.52
N TYR A 45 -0.99 8.05 15.04
CA TYR A 45 0.32 7.53 15.43
C TYR A 45 1.15 7.01 14.24
N LEU A 46 0.54 6.84 13.06
CA LEU A 46 1.23 6.24 11.92
C LEU A 46 2.27 7.19 11.35
N THR A 47 3.48 6.68 11.22
CA THR A 47 4.57 7.33 10.49
C THR A 47 5.33 6.29 9.68
N SER A 48 5.81 6.66 8.51
CA SER A 48 6.66 5.84 7.66
C SER A 48 8.12 5.95 8.13
N GLY A 49 8.85 4.84 8.09
CA GLY A 49 10.24 4.81 8.54
C GLY A 49 10.42 4.55 10.04
N GLY A 50 11.37 5.25 10.65
CA GLY A 50 11.79 5.02 12.04
C GLY A 50 12.93 3.99 12.15
N LYS A 51 12.92 3.17 13.20
CA LYS A 51 13.91 2.10 13.38
C LYS A 51 13.56 0.92 12.47
N LEU A 52 14.40 0.65 11.48
CA LEU A 52 14.22 -0.48 10.57
C LEU A 52 14.12 -1.81 11.33
N HIS A 53 13.03 -2.55 11.09
CA HIS A 53 12.80 -3.84 11.71
C HIS A 53 13.81 -4.88 11.20
N PRO A 54 14.42 -5.73 12.04
CA PRO A 54 15.42 -6.71 11.59
C PRO A 54 14.94 -7.66 10.48
N LEU A 55 13.66 -8.08 10.53
CA LEU A 55 13.06 -8.89 9.45
C LEU A 55 12.95 -8.12 8.12
N GLN A 56 12.76 -6.80 8.15
CA GLN A 56 12.72 -5.96 6.94
C GLN A 56 14.12 -5.57 6.46
N ALA A 57 15.11 -5.53 7.36
CA ALA A 57 16.50 -5.22 7.02
C ALA A 57 17.15 -6.26 6.10
N ILE A 58 16.61 -7.48 6.07
CA ILE A 58 17.07 -8.53 5.15
C ILE A 58 16.29 -8.58 3.83
N MET A 59 15.28 -7.72 3.66
CA MET A 59 14.48 -7.63 2.45
C MET A 59 14.98 -6.45 1.59
N ASP A 60 15.16 -6.69 0.29
CA ASP A 60 15.36 -5.67 -0.76
C ASP A 60 14.15 -5.74 -1.69
N ILE A 61 13.26 -4.75 -1.63
CA ILE A 61 12.08 -4.72 -2.48
C ILE A 61 12.48 -4.41 -3.91
N ARG A 62 12.00 -5.22 -4.85
CA ARG A 62 12.30 -5.07 -6.27
C ARG A 62 11.14 -4.41 -7.01
N HIS A 63 9.92 -4.90 -6.80
CA HIS A 63 8.76 -4.46 -7.58
C HIS A 63 7.45 -4.66 -6.83
N TYR A 64 6.50 -3.76 -7.04
CA TYR A 64 5.10 -3.91 -6.60
C TYR A 64 4.15 -4.05 -7.78
N THR A 65 3.20 -4.97 -7.70
CA THR A 65 2.00 -4.96 -8.55
C THR A 65 0.78 -4.85 -7.67
N ILE A 66 0.10 -3.71 -7.70
CA ILE A 66 -1.08 -3.43 -6.89
C ILE A 66 -2.29 -3.43 -7.81
N ALA A 67 -3.21 -4.35 -7.58
CA ALA A 67 -4.45 -4.49 -8.35
C ALA A 67 -5.65 -4.31 -7.43
N LEU A 68 -6.39 -3.22 -7.60
CA LEU A 68 -7.46 -2.81 -6.70
C LEU A 68 -8.76 -2.50 -7.44
N ASP A 69 -9.86 -2.89 -6.83
CA ASP A 69 -11.21 -2.41 -7.13
C ASP A 69 -11.60 -1.37 -6.07
N VAL A 70 -11.96 -0.17 -6.52
CA VAL A 70 -12.36 0.94 -5.66
C VAL A 70 -13.88 1.07 -5.68
N ASP A 71 -14.52 0.71 -4.57
CA ASP A 71 -15.95 0.93 -4.34
C ASP A 71 -16.13 2.30 -3.66
N ILE A 72 -16.35 3.32 -4.49
CA ILE A 72 -16.48 4.71 -4.06
C ILE A 72 -17.71 4.91 -3.15
N ALA A 73 -18.82 4.22 -3.43
CA ALA A 73 -20.04 4.33 -2.63
C ALA A 73 -19.84 3.80 -1.21
N LYS A 74 -19.03 2.75 -1.05
CA LYS A 74 -18.65 2.21 0.26
C LYS A 74 -17.35 2.78 0.83
N GLN A 75 -16.68 3.68 0.10
CA GLN A 75 -15.35 4.19 0.41
C GLN A 75 -14.36 3.07 0.75
N SER A 76 -14.41 1.96 0.00
CA SER A 76 -13.67 0.74 0.30
C SER A 76 -12.83 0.28 -0.88
N ILE A 77 -11.76 -0.45 -0.60
CA ILE A 77 -10.93 -1.10 -1.60
C ILE A 77 -10.87 -2.60 -1.36
N SER A 78 -10.74 -3.35 -2.45
CA SER A 78 -10.49 -4.79 -2.41
C SER A 78 -9.61 -5.22 -3.57
N GLY A 79 -8.75 -6.20 -3.37
CA GLY A 79 -7.89 -6.69 -4.44
C GLY A 79 -6.66 -7.39 -3.90
N SER A 80 -5.52 -7.15 -4.56
CA SER A 80 -4.27 -7.81 -4.21
C SER A 80 -3.04 -6.98 -4.47
N THR A 81 -1.99 -7.25 -3.71
CA THR A 81 -0.64 -6.75 -3.95
C THR A 81 0.30 -7.93 -4.14
N GLU A 82 1.07 -7.91 -5.22
CA GLU A 82 2.23 -8.77 -5.41
C GLU A 82 3.51 -7.98 -5.12
N VAL A 83 4.36 -8.51 -4.25
CA VAL A 83 5.64 -7.95 -3.87
C VAL A 83 6.73 -8.89 -4.36
N SER A 84 7.56 -8.42 -5.29
CA SER A 84 8.81 -9.09 -5.63
C SER A 84 9.92 -8.51 -4.77
N LEU A 85 10.65 -9.36 -4.05
CA LEU A 85 11.73 -8.96 -3.17
C LEU A 85 12.90 -9.94 -3.23
N ASN A 86 14.08 -9.51 -2.81
CA ASN A 86 15.23 -10.36 -2.56
C ASN A 86 15.50 -10.44 -1.07
N LEU A 87 15.71 -11.65 -0.56
CA LEU A 87 16.19 -11.88 0.81
C LEU A 87 17.71 -11.98 0.81
N SER A 88 18.39 -11.24 1.69
CA SER A 88 19.85 -11.32 1.87
C SER A 88 20.29 -12.46 2.78
N LYS A 89 19.36 -13.05 3.55
CA LYS A 89 19.59 -14.18 4.47
C LYS A 89 18.39 -15.12 4.47
N THR A 90 18.59 -16.37 4.86
CA THR A 90 17.47 -17.27 5.12
C THR A 90 16.67 -16.77 6.32
N THR A 91 15.35 -16.94 6.30
CA THR A 91 14.44 -16.53 7.39
C THR A 91 13.23 -17.43 7.40
N ASP A 92 12.56 -17.60 8.54
CA ASP A 92 11.25 -18.27 8.62
C ASP A 92 10.09 -17.31 8.37
N THR A 93 10.37 -15.99 8.38
CA THR A 93 9.36 -14.94 8.40
C THR A 93 9.70 -13.82 7.42
N ILE A 94 8.73 -13.45 6.58
CA ILE A 94 8.70 -12.21 5.81
C ILE A 94 7.72 -11.25 6.51
N LEU A 95 8.12 -9.99 6.68
CA LEU A 95 7.33 -8.97 7.38
C LEU A 95 6.96 -7.82 6.43
N LEU A 96 5.68 -7.58 6.25
CA LEU A 96 5.14 -6.42 5.53
C LEU A 96 4.25 -5.61 6.46
N ASP A 97 4.22 -4.30 6.26
CA ASP A 97 3.31 -3.38 6.94
C ASP A 97 2.01 -3.24 6.14
N LEU A 98 0.89 -3.28 6.83
CA LEU A 98 -0.45 -2.96 6.34
C LEU A 98 -1.29 -2.60 7.55
N ILE A 99 -1.95 -1.45 7.54
CA ILE A 99 -2.74 -1.01 8.70
C ILE A 99 -3.83 -2.02 9.05
N HIS A 100 -4.13 -2.12 10.34
CA HIS A 100 -5.12 -3.06 10.89
C HIS A 100 -6.55 -2.87 10.33
N LEU A 101 -6.83 -1.76 9.65
CA LEU A 101 -8.11 -1.49 8.97
C LEU A 101 -8.36 -2.40 7.75
N TYR A 102 -7.37 -3.18 7.33
CA TYR A 102 -7.48 -4.13 6.22
C TYR A 102 -7.42 -5.58 6.69
N LYS A 103 -8.36 -6.37 6.16
CA LYS A 103 -8.37 -7.82 6.35
C LYS A 103 -7.60 -8.48 5.21
N VAL A 104 -6.53 -9.19 5.53
CA VAL A 104 -5.86 -10.10 4.60
C VAL A 104 -6.62 -11.42 4.58
N THR A 105 -6.99 -11.86 3.38
CA THR A 105 -7.79 -13.08 3.19
C THR A 105 -6.95 -14.24 2.69
N LYS A 106 -5.83 -13.97 2.03
CA LYS A 106 -4.99 -14.99 1.42
C LYS A 106 -3.58 -14.49 1.14
N ILE A 107 -2.60 -15.37 1.39
CA ILE A 107 -1.20 -15.14 1.02
C ILE A 107 -0.64 -16.36 0.28
N LYS A 108 0.12 -16.08 -0.78
CA LYS A 108 1.00 -17.04 -1.44
C LYS A 108 2.42 -16.51 -1.49
N VAL A 109 3.40 -17.38 -1.27
CA VAL A 109 4.81 -17.10 -1.56
C VAL A 109 5.26 -18.08 -2.64
N ASN A 110 5.80 -17.58 -3.74
CA ASN A 110 6.22 -18.37 -4.91
C ASN A 110 5.12 -19.34 -5.38
N ASN A 111 3.89 -18.82 -5.51
CA ASN A 111 2.68 -19.55 -5.87
C ASN A 111 2.18 -20.62 -4.88
N LYS A 112 2.84 -20.78 -3.72
CA LYS A 112 2.42 -21.71 -2.66
C LYS A 112 1.66 -20.98 -1.56
N ALA A 113 0.50 -21.48 -1.18
CA ALA A 113 -0.24 -20.97 -0.02
C ALA A 113 0.64 -21.00 1.23
N THR A 114 0.70 -19.90 1.97
CA THR A 114 1.63 -19.71 3.09
C THR A 114 0.88 -19.19 4.30
N THR A 115 1.23 -19.71 5.48
CA THR A 115 0.62 -19.29 6.75
C THR A 115 0.97 -17.84 7.03
N PHE A 116 0.04 -17.10 7.59
CA PHE A 116 0.28 -15.73 8.05
C PHE A 116 -0.55 -15.42 9.28
N TYR A 117 -0.14 -14.39 10.02
CA TYR A 117 -1.00 -13.73 10.99
C TYR A 117 -0.88 -12.22 10.83
N GLN A 118 -1.98 -11.52 11.09
CA GLN A 118 -2.01 -10.07 11.17
C GLN A 118 -2.03 -9.67 12.64
N HIS A 119 -1.17 -8.74 13.02
CA HIS A 119 -1.14 -8.16 14.35
C HIS A 119 -0.66 -6.72 14.24
N ASP A 120 -1.36 -5.81 14.92
CA ASP A 120 -1.22 -4.37 14.72
C ASP A 120 -1.26 -4.00 13.23
N ASP A 121 -0.37 -3.10 12.79
CA ASP A 121 -0.24 -2.69 11.39
C ASP A 121 0.75 -3.56 10.59
N LYS A 122 0.80 -4.85 10.90
CA LYS A 122 1.80 -5.79 10.35
C LYS A 122 1.20 -7.11 9.90
N ILE A 123 1.83 -7.68 8.87
CA ILE A 123 1.55 -9.00 8.32
C ILE A 123 2.83 -9.83 8.46
N PHE A 124 2.75 -10.88 9.27
CA PHE A 124 3.82 -11.85 9.45
C PHE A 124 3.52 -13.08 8.60
N ILE A 125 4.37 -13.35 7.61
CA ILE A 125 4.22 -14.44 6.65
C ILE A 125 5.24 -15.51 6.99
N ILE A 126 4.77 -16.70 7.36
CA ILE A 126 5.58 -17.71 8.06
C ILE A 126 5.64 -19.01 7.26
N SER A 127 6.84 -19.58 7.17
CA SER A 127 7.11 -20.89 6.59
C SER A 127 7.95 -21.72 7.55
N THR A 128 7.44 -22.88 7.97
CA THR A 128 8.23 -23.83 8.80
C THR A 128 9.42 -24.42 8.04
N ALA A 129 9.35 -24.45 6.71
CA ALA A 129 10.49 -24.83 5.86
C ALA A 129 11.49 -23.67 5.66
N GLY A 130 11.16 -22.47 6.12
CA GLY A 130 11.90 -21.24 5.86
C GLY A 130 11.68 -20.69 4.45
N PHE A 131 12.28 -19.52 4.23
CA PHE A 131 12.47 -18.85 2.95
C PHE A 131 13.98 -18.77 2.67
N ALA A 132 14.36 -19.12 1.45
CA ALA A 132 15.75 -19.10 1.02
C ALA A 132 16.22 -17.67 0.71
N VAL A 133 17.55 -17.48 0.72
CA VAL A 133 18.19 -16.29 0.15
C VAL A 133 17.79 -16.13 -1.32
N GLY A 134 17.69 -14.88 -1.78
CA GLY A 134 17.36 -14.53 -3.15
C GLY A 134 15.88 -14.22 -3.35
N ASN A 135 15.41 -14.39 -4.57
CA ASN A 135 14.11 -13.88 -5.00
C ASN A 135 12.94 -14.60 -4.30
N GLN A 136 12.01 -13.79 -3.79
CA GLN A 136 10.71 -14.22 -3.29
C GLN A 136 9.62 -13.38 -3.96
N LYS A 137 8.50 -14.03 -4.29
CA LYS A 137 7.30 -13.37 -4.81
C LYS A 137 6.14 -13.61 -3.86
N VAL A 138 5.72 -12.55 -3.17
CA VAL A 138 4.66 -12.59 -2.16
C VAL A 138 3.40 -11.99 -2.76
N TYR A 139 2.34 -12.78 -2.86
CA TYR A 139 1.03 -12.34 -3.33
C TYR A 139 0.05 -12.30 -2.14
N ILE A 140 -0.56 -11.14 -1.90
CA ILE A 140 -1.47 -10.89 -0.79
C ILE A 140 -2.83 -10.43 -1.34
N GLU A 141 -3.92 -11.11 -0.99
CA GLU A 141 -5.30 -10.63 -1.20
C GLU A 141 -5.83 -9.97 0.08
N TYR A 142 -6.45 -8.81 -0.05
CA TYR A 142 -6.96 -8.04 1.08
C TYR A 142 -8.13 -7.13 0.68
N ASN A 143 -8.88 -6.69 1.68
CA ASN A 143 -9.97 -5.73 1.52
C ASN A 143 -10.19 -4.92 2.80
N GLY A 144 -10.73 -3.72 2.67
CA GLY A 144 -11.00 -2.85 3.82
C GLY A 144 -11.43 -1.45 3.42
N ILE A 145 -11.65 -0.61 4.42
CA ILE A 145 -12.04 0.79 4.26
C ILE A 145 -10.82 1.64 4.65
N PRO A 146 -10.12 2.28 3.69
CA PRO A 146 -9.01 3.17 3.99
C PRO A 146 -9.41 4.24 5.01
N PRO A 147 -8.43 4.76 5.76
CA PRO A 147 -8.63 5.95 6.57
C PRO A 147 -8.96 7.15 5.67
N VAL A 148 -9.81 8.03 6.19
CA VAL A 148 -10.15 9.28 5.52
C VAL A 148 -9.14 10.34 5.97
N ALA A 149 -8.61 11.11 5.02
CA ALA A 149 -7.69 12.20 5.32
C ALA A 149 -8.38 13.24 6.23
N ILE A 150 -7.72 13.61 7.32
CA ILE A 150 -8.26 14.57 8.30
C ILE A 150 -8.00 15.99 7.81
N LYS A 151 -6.78 16.26 7.33
CA LYS A 151 -6.33 17.57 6.86
C LYS A 151 -5.38 17.40 5.67
N PRO A 152 -5.88 16.98 4.49
CA PRO A 152 -5.02 16.77 3.33
C PRO A 152 -4.38 18.11 2.89
N PRO A 153 -3.10 18.11 2.48
CA PRO A 153 -2.23 16.93 2.32
C PRO A 153 -1.42 16.54 3.57
N TRP A 154 -1.58 17.22 4.71
CA TRP A 154 -0.70 17.07 5.89
C TRP A 154 -1.04 15.88 6.79
N ASP A 155 -2.33 15.64 7.05
CA ASP A 155 -2.81 14.48 7.82
C ASP A 155 -3.56 13.55 6.87
N GLY A 156 -2.88 12.48 6.50
CA GLY A 156 -3.10 11.74 5.26
C GLY A 156 -4.19 10.67 5.30
N GLY A 157 -4.44 10.09 4.13
CA GLY A 157 -5.47 9.10 3.85
C GLY A 157 -6.14 9.33 2.51
N PHE A 158 -7.31 8.74 2.34
CA PHE A 158 -8.15 8.95 1.17
C PHE A 158 -9.02 10.18 1.39
N THR A 159 -9.07 11.05 0.39
CA THR A 159 -10.07 12.11 0.32
C THR A 159 -11.18 11.64 -0.60
N TRP A 160 -12.42 11.61 -0.10
CA TRP A 160 -13.61 11.25 -0.87
C TRP A 160 -14.49 12.49 -1.03
N LYS A 161 -14.40 13.18 -2.17
CA LYS A 161 -15.20 14.38 -2.47
C LYS A 161 -15.99 14.20 -3.77
N LYS A 162 -16.75 15.24 -4.11
CA LYS A 162 -17.39 15.42 -5.40
C LYS A 162 -16.89 16.71 -6.03
N ASP A 163 -16.80 16.74 -7.35
CA ASP A 163 -16.58 17.96 -8.11
C ASP A 163 -17.84 18.86 -8.11
N SER A 164 -17.73 20.03 -8.74
CA SER A 164 -18.84 20.99 -8.84
C SER A 164 -20.02 20.51 -9.70
N ALA A 165 -19.83 19.46 -10.51
CA ALA A 165 -20.90 18.78 -11.26
C ALA A 165 -21.46 17.53 -10.55
N GLY A 166 -20.95 17.20 -9.36
CA GLY A 166 -21.40 16.08 -8.54
C GLY A 166 -20.75 14.73 -8.84
N TYR A 167 -19.75 14.67 -9.73
CA TYR A 167 -18.99 13.44 -9.99
C TYR A 167 -18.00 13.17 -8.86
N ASP A 168 -17.74 11.89 -8.61
CA ASP A 168 -16.79 11.48 -7.58
C ASP A 168 -15.36 11.92 -7.90
N TRP A 169 -14.68 12.45 -6.89
CA TRP A 169 -13.33 12.99 -6.98
C TRP A 169 -12.52 12.54 -5.76
N ILE A 170 -11.54 11.69 -6.01
CA ILE A 170 -10.77 10.97 -4.99
C ILE A 170 -9.28 11.28 -5.16
N SER A 171 -8.62 11.58 -4.05
CA SER A 171 -7.16 11.71 -3.97
C SER A 171 -6.61 10.98 -2.76
N ILE A 172 -5.31 10.68 -2.81
CA ILE A 172 -4.57 9.99 -1.75
C ILE A 172 -3.40 10.88 -1.35
N ASN A 173 -3.23 11.13 -0.06
CA ASN A 173 -2.09 11.87 0.50
C ASN A 173 -1.53 11.04 1.65
N ILE A 174 -0.31 10.51 1.54
CA ILE A 174 0.25 9.55 2.49
C ILE A 174 1.76 9.75 2.71
N GLN A 175 2.25 10.99 2.56
CA GLN A 175 3.69 11.28 2.65
C GLN A 175 4.26 10.91 4.02
N ALA A 176 3.52 11.22 5.09
CA ALA A 176 3.97 10.95 6.46
C ALA A 176 3.73 9.49 6.84
N GLU A 177 2.59 8.91 6.46
CA GLU A 177 2.12 7.61 6.92
C GLU A 177 2.65 6.44 6.08
N GLY A 178 2.94 6.68 4.79
CA GLY A 178 3.51 5.71 3.86
C GLY A 178 2.50 4.79 3.16
N GLY A 179 3.01 3.88 2.33
CA GLY A 179 2.24 2.97 1.49
C GLY A 179 1.35 2.00 2.27
N LYS A 180 1.74 1.66 3.51
CA LYS A 180 0.95 0.79 4.42
C LYS A 180 -0.48 1.26 4.66
N MET A 181 -0.75 2.53 4.37
CA MET A 181 -2.08 3.14 4.42
C MET A 181 -3.10 2.49 3.49
N TYR A 182 -2.66 1.80 2.43
CA TYR A 182 -3.61 1.11 1.55
C TYR A 182 -3.08 -0.14 0.85
N PHE A 183 -1.77 -0.45 0.91
CA PHE A 183 -1.22 -1.69 0.36
C PHE A 183 -0.11 -2.29 1.22
N PRO A 184 0.02 -3.64 1.26
CA PRO A 184 1.14 -4.31 1.90
C PRO A 184 2.48 -3.84 1.35
N SER A 185 3.36 -3.31 2.20
CA SER A 185 4.65 -2.76 1.79
C SER A 185 5.73 -2.96 2.85
N LYS A 186 7.00 -2.77 2.47
CA LYS A 186 8.06 -2.49 3.45
C LYS A 186 8.06 -0.98 3.61
N ASP A 187 7.40 -0.50 4.67
CA ASP A 187 7.06 0.91 4.77
C ASP A 187 8.19 1.72 5.43
N HIS A 188 9.32 1.81 4.72
CA HIS A 188 10.53 2.44 5.24
C HIS A 188 11.32 3.15 4.11
N PRO A 189 11.72 4.43 4.28
CA PRO A 189 12.34 5.22 3.22
C PRO A 189 13.76 4.80 2.85
N SER A 190 14.34 3.84 3.57
CA SER A 190 15.66 3.27 3.24
C SER A 190 15.61 2.20 2.15
N ASP A 191 14.43 1.92 1.61
CA ASP A 191 14.24 0.94 0.54
C ASP A 191 13.21 1.43 -0.45
N GLU A 192 13.47 1.17 -1.73
CA GLU A 192 12.59 1.54 -2.82
C GLU A 192 12.60 0.40 -3.86
N PRO A 193 11.44 0.05 -4.45
CA PRO A 193 11.35 -0.91 -5.54
C PRO A 193 12.17 -0.45 -6.76
N ASN A 194 13.40 -0.96 -6.87
CA ASN A 194 14.35 -0.58 -7.92
C ASN A 194 13.94 -1.02 -9.34
N GLU A 195 12.98 -1.91 -9.47
CA GLU A 195 12.40 -2.35 -10.74
C GLU A 195 11.02 -1.73 -11.01
N GLY A 196 10.60 -0.79 -10.16
CA GLY A 196 9.40 0.03 -10.35
C GLY A 196 8.12 -0.55 -9.76
N ALA A 197 6.98 -0.13 -10.31
CA ALA A 197 5.67 -0.56 -9.83
C ALA A 197 4.60 -0.54 -10.94
N ASP A 198 3.65 -1.48 -10.82
CA ASP A 198 2.43 -1.54 -11.60
C ASP A 198 1.21 -1.23 -10.71
N LEU A 199 0.35 -0.31 -11.15
CA LEU A 199 -0.97 -0.06 -10.55
C LEU A 199 -2.07 -0.46 -11.54
N LYS A 200 -2.97 -1.35 -11.12
CA LYS A 200 -4.14 -1.79 -11.89
C LYS A 200 -5.40 -1.42 -11.12
N ILE A 201 -5.94 -0.25 -11.41
CA ILE A 201 -7.01 0.35 -10.61
C ILE A 201 -8.32 0.30 -11.37
N THR A 202 -9.32 -0.34 -10.75
CA THR A 202 -10.66 -0.53 -11.32
C THR A 202 -11.65 0.42 -10.64
N VAL A 203 -12.34 1.21 -11.47
CA VAL A 203 -13.30 2.25 -11.04
C VAL A 203 -14.58 2.20 -11.91
N PRO A 204 -15.67 2.89 -11.54
CA PRO A 204 -16.82 3.08 -12.42
C PRO A 204 -16.42 3.64 -13.80
N SER A 205 -17.02 3.13 -14.87
CA SER A 205 -16.60 3.38 -16.27
C SER A 205 -16.68 4.84 -16.75
N HIS A 206 -17.33 5.72 -15.99
CA HIS A 206 -17.43 7.14 -16.30
C HIS A 206 -16.30 7.97 -15.66
N LEU A 207 -15.43 7.36 -14.85
CA LEU A 207 -14.31 8.01 -14.17
C LEU A 207 -12.97 7.61 -14.81
N VAL A 208 -11.96 8.44 -14.58
CA VAL A 208 -10.60 8.29 -15.07
C VAL A 208 -9.64 8.17 -13.88
N VAL A 209 -8.64 7.29 -13.99
CA VAL A 209 -7.58 7.14 -12.99
C VAL A 209 -6.30 7.81 -13.50
N ALA A 210 -5.76 8.76 -12.73
CA ALA A 210 -4.44 9.35 -12.93
C ALA A 210 -3.43 8.67 -11.99
N GLY A 211 -2.37 8.07 -12.54
CA GLY A 211 -1.34 7.37 -11.77
C GLY A 211 0.09 7.65 -12.25
N PRO A 212 1.12 7.20 -11.51
CA PRO A 212 2.54 7.36 -11.84
C PRO A 212 2.94 6.57 -13.09
N GLY A 213 4.08 6.97 -13.67
CA GLY A 213 4.68 6.37 -14.85
C GLY A 213 3.82 6.52 -16.11
N LEU A 214 3.78 5.50 -16.94
CA LEU A 214 3.06 5.51 -18.22
C LEU A 214 1.77 4.68 -18.15
N LEU A 215 0.76 5.11 -18.91
CA LEU A 215 -0.49 4.36 -19.05
C LEU A 215 -0.27 3.23 -20.05
N MET A 216 -0.22 2.01 -19.57
CA MET A 216 0.06 0.83 -20.38
C MET A 216 -1.19 0.30 -21.07
N ASN A 217 -2.33 0.32 -20.38
CA ASN A 217 -3.58 -0.22 -20.88
C ASN A 217 -4.79 0.38 -20.18
N VAL A 218 -5.91 0.44 -20.89
CA VAL A 218 -7.25 0.74 -20.35
C VAL A 218 -8.18 -0.36 -20.82
N SER A 219 -8.79 -1.10 -19.89
CA SER A 219 -9.73 -2.18 -20.22
C SER A 219 -11.08 -1.97 -19.55
N THR A 220 -12.13 -1.96 -20.35
CA THR A 220 -13.51 -1.80 -19.86
C THR A 220 -14.20 -3.16 -19.78
N LYS A 221 -14.89 -3.42 -18.67
CA LYS A 221 -15.73 -4.60 -18.48
C LYS A 221 -17.01 -4.21 -17.77
N LYS A 222 -18.14 -4.37 -18.47
CA LYS A 222 -19.47 -3.92 -18.00
C LYS A 222 -19.45 -2.43 -17.65
N ASN A 223 -19.80 -2.08 -16.41
CA ASN A 223 -19.86 -0.71 -15.87
C ASN A 223 -18.57 -0.28 -15.15
N LYS A 224 -17.47 -1.03 -15.32
CA LYS A 224 -16.18 -0.74 -14.71
C LYS A 224 -15.08 -0.62 -15.77
N VAL A 225 -14.09 0.20 -15.47
CA VAL A 225 -12.88 0.40 -16.26
C VAL A 225 -11.66 0.18 -15.38
N THR A 226 -10.66 -0.52 -15.91
CA THR A 226 -9.38 -0.75 -15.24
C THR A 226 -8.28 0.01 -15.97
N TYR A 227 -7.57 0.86 -15.24
CA TYR A 227 -6.39 1.56 -15.73
C TYR A 227 -5.14 0.85 -15.23
N HIS A 228 -4.24 0.49 -16.16
CA HIS A 228 -2.95 -0.11 -15.84
C HIS A 228 -1.85 0.92 -16.05
N TRP A 229 -1.33 1.44 -14.96
CA TRP A 229 -0.18 2.34 -14.87
C TRP A 229 1.08 1.58 -14.54
N LYS A 230 2.21 1.98 -15.11
CA LYS A 230 3.51 1.38 -14.83
C LYS A 230 4.63 2.41 -14.77
N THR A 231 5.43 2.37 -13.71
CA THR A 231 6.76 2.98 -13.69
C THR A 231 7.83 1.89 -13.72
N ASN A 232 8.90 2.12 -14.49
CA ASN A 232 10.10 1.28 -14.47
C ASN A 232 11.26 1.95 -13.72
N TYR A 233 11.08 3.18 -13.23
CA TYR A 233 12.03 3.83 -12.35
C TYR A 233 11.79 3.40 -10.90
N THR A 234 12.85 3.46 -10.10
CA THR A 234 12.74 3.45 -8.64
C THR A 234 11.71 4.49 -8.19
N ILE A 235 10.86 4.13 -7.22
CA ILE A 235 9.77 4.97 -6.74
C ILE A 235 9.57 4.80 -5.24
N SER A 236 9.46 5.90 -4.51
CA SER A 236 9.15 5.84 -3.07
C SER A 236 7.75 5.28 -2.83
N ASN A 237 7.57 4.51 -1.76
CA ASN A 237 6.29 3.90 -1.36
C ASN A 237 5.10 4.89 -1.37
N TYR A 238 5.28 6.11 -0.86
CA TYR A 238 4.22 7.13 -0.78
C TYR A 238 3.86 7.73 -2.15
N CYS A 239 4.72 7.59 -3.15
CA CYS A 239 4.46 8.02 -4.53
C CYS A 239 3.73 6.96 -5.36
N ILE A 240 3.67 5.71 -4.88
CA ILE A 240 2.87 4.65 -5.48
C ILE A 240 1.43 4.89 -5.04
N LEU A 241 0.68 5.72 -5.78
CA LEU A 241 -0.72 6.03 -5.53
C LEU A 241 -1.44 6.48 -6.80
N PHE A 242 -2.72 6.77 -6.69
CA PHE A 242 -3.56 7.19 -7.81
C PHE A 242 -4.61 8.20 -7.38
N ASN A 243 -5.11 8.97 -8.34
CA ASN A 243 -6.24 9.89 -8.18
C ASN A 243 -7.37 9.50 -9.14
N ILE A 244 -8.61 9.74 -8.74
CA ILE A 244 -9.80 9.38 -9.53
C ILE A 244 -10.67 10.63 -9.69
N GLY A 245 -11.17 10.86 -10.90
CA GLY A 245 -12.07 11.97 -11.16
C GLY A 245 -12.72 11.86 -12.54
N LYS A 246 -13.66 12.76 -12.82
CA LYS A 246 -14.19 12.99 -14.16
C LYS A 246 -13.21 13.86 -14.96
N TYR A 247 -12.06 13.30 -15.29
CA TYR A 247 -10.96 14.05 -15.91
C TYR A 247 -11.09 14.15 -17.44
N LYS A 248 -10.77 15.33 -17.96
CA LYS A 248 -10.31 15.55 -19.33
C LYS A 248 -8.78 15.60 -19.35
N VAL A 249 -8.15 14.91 -20.30
CA VAL A 249 -6.69 14.87 -20.40
C VAL A 249 -6.19 15.82 -21.47
N TYR A 250 -5.42 16.84 -21.08
CA TYR A 250 -4.67 17.69 -22.01
C TYR A 250 -3.26 17.13 -22.16
N LYS A 251 -2.80 17.04 -23.42
CA LYS A 251 -1.49 16.48 -23.75
C LYS A 251 -0.63 17.51 -24.45
N ASP A 252 0.66 17.45 -24.16
CA ASP A 252 1.71 18.20 -24.84
C ASP A 252 3.04 17.43 -24.68
N GLU A 253 4.15 18.00 -25.13
CA GLU A 253 5.47 17.38 -25.06
C GLU A 253 6.54 18.41 -24.67
N LEU A 254 7.49 18.00 -23.83
CA LEU A 254 8.74 18.70 -23.55
C LEU A 254 9.89 18.00 -24.28
N THR A 255 10.77 18.77 -24.91
CA THR A 255 12.10 18.28 -25.30
C THR A 255 13.07 18.68 -24.22
N THR A 256 13.73 17.70 -23.59
CA THR A 256 14.70 17.93 -22.51
C THR A 256 16.00 18.53 -23.04
N ILE A 257 16.87 18.98 -22.14
CA ILE A 257 18.23 19.46 -22.48
C ILE A 257 19.11 18.41 -23.16
N LEU A 258 18.81 17.11 -23.05
CA LEU A 258 19.52 16.03 -23.75
C LEU A 258 18.79 15.55 -25.01
N GLY A 259 17.69 16.21 -25.39
CA GLY A 259 16.94 15.92 -26.62
C GLY A 259 15.88 14.82 -26.49
N ASN A 260 15.62 14.30 -25.29
CA ASN A 260 14.55 13.33 -25.07
C ASN A 260 13.17 14.00 -25.19
N LYS A 261 12.21 13.27 -25.74
CA LYS A 261 10.82 13.71 -25.87
C LYS A 261 10.00 13.15 -24.72
N VAL A 262 9.58 14.02 -23.80
CA VAL A 262 8.83 13.66 -22.60
C VAL A 262 7.38 14.13 -22.73
N PRO A 263 6.40 13.22 -22.75
CA PRO A 263 4.99 13.57 -22.69
C PRO A 263 4.66 14.40 -21.45
N ILE A 264 3.85 15.44 -21.63
CA ILE A 264 3.17 16.15 -20.56
C ILE A 264 1.69 15.80 -20.63
N GLU A 265 1.14 15.31 -19.53
CA GLU A 265 -0.27 14.96 -19.43
C GLU A 265 -0.90 15.64 -18.22
N TYR A 266 -1.90 16.49 -18.45
CA TYR A 266 -2.67 17.13 -17.39
C TYR A 266 -4.08 16.53 -17.32
N TYR A 267 -4.36 15.86 -16.21
CA TYR A 267 -5.65 15.33 -15.80
C TYR A 267 -6.42 16.41 -15.03
N VAL A 268 -7.19 17.21 -15.75
CA VAL A 268 -8.01 18.32 -15.23
C VAL A 268 -9.47 17.88 -15.17
N LEU A 269 -10.24 18.32 -14.19
CA LEU A 269 -11.68 18.03 -14.14
C LEU A 269 -12.36 18.57 -15.41
N GLU A 270 -13.32 17.82 -15.96
CA GLU A 270 -14.05 18.22 -17.17
C GLU A 270 -14.73 19.60 -17.01
N VAL A 271 -15.10 19.94 -15.78
CA VAL A 271 -15.74 21.20 -15.41
C VAL A 271 -14.77 22.39 -15.27
N ASP A 272 -13.46 22.16 -15.19
CA ASP A 272 -12.47 23.19 -14.87
C ASP A 272 -11.31 23.29 -15.90
N THR A 273 -11.66 23.16 -17.17
CA THR A 273 -10.64 23.08 -18.24
C THR A 273 -10.07 24.43 -18.68
N MET A 274 -10.53 25.56 -18.10
CA MET A 274 -10.26 26.91 -18.60
C MET A 274 -8.77 27.24 -18.63
N HIS A 275 -8.01 26.79 -17.63
CA HIS A 275 -6.59 27.13 -17.46
C HIS A 275 -5.62 26.02 -17.86
N ALA A 276 -6.10 24.89 -18.38
CA ALA A 276 -5.28 23.71 -18.65
C ALA A 276 -4.05 23.97 -19.53
N LYS A 277 -4.19 24.79 -20.59
CA LYS A 277 -3.06 25.17 -21.45
C LYS A 277 -2.01 26.00 -20.73
N LYS A 278 -2.43 26.90 -19.82
CA LYS A 278 -1.54 27.76 -19.03
C LYS A 278 -0.76 26.93 -18.01
N VAL A 279 -1.40 25.95 -17.38
CA VAL A 279 -0.76 25.01 -16.45
C VAL A 279 0.35 24.23 -17.16
N ILE A 280 0.05 23.63 -18.32
CA ILE A 280 1.05 22.91 -19.12
C ILE A 280 2.22 23.83 -19.51
N ALA A 281 1.94 25.04 -19.99
CA ALA A 281 2.99 26.00 -20.35
C ALA A 281 3.87 26.39 -19.16
N THR A 282 3.27 26.57 -17.99
CA THR A 282 3.98 26.86 -16.74
C THR A 282 4.88 25.70 -16.35
N LYS A 283 4.37 24.45 -16.41
CA LYS A 283 5.15 23.26 -16.11
C LYS A 283 6.32 23.07 -17.07
N LYS A 284 6.14 23.34 -18.36
CA LYS A 284 7.23 23.33 -19.35
C LYS A 284 8.34 24.32 -18.97
N ARG A 285 7.97 25.56 -18.67
CA ARG A 285 8.92 26.59 -18.21
C ARG A 285 9.68 26.10 -16.97
N ASP A 286 8.96 25.57 -15.98
CA ASP A 286 9.56 25.13 -14.72
C ASP A 286 10.55 24.00 -14.93
N ASN A 287 10.18 23.00 -15.73
CA ASN A 287 11.08 21.92 -16.10
C ASN A 287 12.32 22.45 -16.84
N GLN A 288 12.17 23.38 -17.79
CA GLN A 288 13.32 23.97 -18.49
C GLN A 288 14.27 24.73 -17.55
N ILE A 289 13.72 25.44 -16.56
CA ILE A 289 14.51 26.13 -15.54
C ILE A 289 15.25 25.12 -14.66
N LEU A 290 14.56 24.07 -14.20
CA LEU A 290 15.18 23.02 -13.40
C LEU A 290 16.29 22.31 -14.18
N GLU A 291 16.04 21.97 -15.45
CA GLU A 291 17.02 21.29 -16.29
C GLU A 291 18.28 22.14 -16.53
N LYS A 292 18.13 23.46 -16.66
CA LYS A 292 19.25 24.38 -16.78
C LYS A 292 20.23 24.29 -15.59
N TYR A 293 19.73 24.05 -14.38
CA TYR A 293 20.56 24.09 -13.16
C TYR A 293 20.90 22.71 -12.59
N PHE A 294 20.05 21.70 -12.81
CA PHE A 294 20.14 20.40 -12.14
C PHE A 294 20.29 19.21 -13.10
N GLY A 295 20.24 19.44 -14.42
CA GLY A 295 20.30 18.38 -15.42
C GLY A 295 18.92 17.86 -15.82
N GLU A 296 18.89 16.92 -16.77
CA GLU A 296 17.67 16.42 -17.40
C GLU A 296 16.61 15.93 -16.39
N TYR A 297 15.33 16.13 -16.73
CA TYR A 297 14.21 15.57 -15.98
C TYR A 297 14.45 14.09 -15.63
N PRO A 298 14.46 13.70 -14.33
CA PRO A 298 14.93 12.37 -13.90
C PRO A 298 14.18 11.19 -14.51
N TRP A 299 12.91 11.40 -14.88
CA TRP A 299 12.02 10.39 -15.45
C TRP A 299 11.79 10.59 -16.95
N ALA A 300 12.84 10.98 -17.70
CA ALA A 300 12.76 11.30 -19.13
C ALA A 300 12.22 10.18 -20.04
N LYS A 301 12.18 8.92 -19.58
CA LYS A 301 11.58 7.79 -20.32
C LYS A 301 10.09 7.57 -20.00
N GLU A 302 9.53 8.35 -19.09
CA GLU A 302 8.12 8.28 -18.69
C GLU A 302 7.41 9.58 -19.04
N LYS A 303 6.77 10.24 -18.07
CA LYS A 303 5.99 11.46 -18.31
C LYS A 303 6.18 12.52 -17.23
N ILE A 304 5.79 13.73 -17.58
CA ILE A 304 5.46 14.79 -16.62
C ILE A 304 3.93 14.79 -16.49
N GLY A 305 3.41 14.06 -15.51
CA GLY A 305 1.99 14.02 -15.20
C GLY A 305 1.60 15.09 -14.20
N ILE A 306 0.40 15.61 -14.35
CA ILE A 306 -0.24 16.57 -13.44
C ILE A 306 -1.69 16.11 -13.25
N ALA A 307 -2.19 16.10 -12.02
CA ALA A 307 -3.59 15.82 -11.73
C ALA A 307 -4.21 16.88 -10.81
N GLU A 308 -5.41 17.32 -11.14
CA GLU A 308 -6.22 18.19 -10.30
C GLU A 308 -6.80 17.37 -9.13
N VAL A 309 -6.62 17.84 -7.89
CA VAL A 309 -7.05 17.15 -6.66
C VAL A 309 -7.72 18.11 -5.68
N PRO A 310 -8.56 17.61 -4.75
CA PRO A 310 -9.32 18.45 -3.81
C PRO A 310 -8.50 19.01 -2.63
N ASN A 311 -7.20 19.25 -2.83
CA ASN A 311 -6.23 19.70 -1.84
C ASN A 311 -5.11 20.51 -2.52
N SER A 312 -4.29 21.21 -1.73
CA SER A 312 -3.28 22.15 -2.23
C SER A 312 -2.20 21.55 -3.16
N GLY A 313 -2.06 20.22 -3.18
CA GLY A 313 -1.11 19.52 -4.02
C GLY A 313 -0.02 18.75 -3.28
N MET A 314 0.71 17.93 -4.03
CA MET A 314 1.80 17.05 -3.59
C MET A 314 2.74 16.71 -4.75
N GLU A 315 4.01 16.47 -4.43
CA GLU A 315 5.12 16.20 -5.35
C GLU A 315 5.25 14.75 -5.82
N HIS A 316 4.14 14.02 -5.94
CA HIS A 316 4.17 12.60 -6.30
C HIS A 316 4.90 12.36 -7.64
N GLN A 317 5.82 11.38 -7.62
CA GLN A 317 6.68 11.02 -8.75
C GLN A 317 5.87 10.86 -10.05
N THR A 318 6.22 11.64 -11.08
CA THR A 318 5.60 11.64 -12.42
C THR A 318 4.09 11.92 -12.49
N MET A 319 3.45 12.27 -11.38
CA MET A 319 2.04 12.63 -11.30
C MET A 319 1.83 13.64 -10.16
N ILE A 320 2.42 14.83 -10.31
CA ILE A 320 2.23 15.88 -9.30
C ILE A 320 0.76 16.25 -9.22
N THR A 321 0.33 16.70 -8.05
CA THR A 321 -1.07 17.07 -7.82
C THR A 321 -1.16 18.51 -7.37
N PHE A 322 -2.27 19.19 -7.70
CA PHE A 322 -2.56 20.55 -7.26
C PHE A 322 -4.06 20.84 -7.35
N ASP A 323 -4.52 21.87 -6.64
CA ASP A 323 -5.88 22.45 -6.78
C ASP A 323 -5.84 23.52 -7.88
N ASN A 324 -6.77 23.47 -8.85
CA ASN A 324 -6.75 24.32 -10.05
C ASN A 324 -7.55 25.62 -9.91
#